data_AF-X1T8B3-F1
#
_entry.id   AF-X1T8B3-F1
#
_cell.length_a   1.000
_cell.length_b   1.000
_cell.length_c   1.000
_cell.angle_alpha   90.00
_cell.angle_beta   90.00
_cell.angle_gamma   90.00
#
_symmetry.space_group_name_H-M   'P 1'
#
loop_
_entity.id
_entity.type
_entity.pdbx_description
1 polymer ?
#
loop_
_entity_poly.entity_id
_entity_poly.type
_entity_poly.pdbx_seq_one_letter_code
_entity_poly.pdbx_strand_id
1 'polypeptide(L)'
;MNSNRKIAYTTYEGMDNKQSKRKERYNMNKTTAIKEVEMSKHILKYLTVSLFAILLMTLTAVTVFAFDARYGDIVTVASGEVIDSDLYVAGDTIIIDGTINGDLIAAGKIIRVNGPVNGNIIAIGGTVNINGEVTHSVRIIGE
;
A
#
# COMPACT_ATOMS: atom_id res chain seq x y z
N MET A 1 97.48 -31.38 -0.72
CA MET A 1 96.29 -30.88 0.02
C MET A 1 95.19 -30.57 -0.96
N ASN A 2 94.04 -31.20 -0.76
CA ASN A 2 92.89 -31.30 -1.66
C ASN A 2 91.87 -30.19 -1.33
N SER A 3 91.34 -29.48 -2.33
CA SER A 3 90.08 -28.74 -2.18
C SER A 3 89.44 -28.49 -3.56
N ASN A 4 88.74 -29.50 -4.07
CA ASN A 4 87.81 -29.37 -5.18
C ASN A 4 86.59 -28.53 -4.75
N ARG A 5 86.56 -27.25 -5.10
CA ARG A 5 85.34 -26.44 -5.01
C ARG A 5 84.38 -26.83 -6.14
N LYS A 6 83.31 -27.58 -5.82
CA LYS A 6 82.16 -27.75 -6.73
C LYS A 6 81.33 -26.47 -6.72
N ILE A 7 81.32 -25.77 -7.84
CA ILE A 7 80.41 -24.64 -8.08
C ILE A 7 79.06 -25.25 -8.44
N ALA A 8 78.05 -25.04 -7.59
CA ALA A 8 76.70 -25.51 -7.83
C ALA A 8 76.04 -24.64 -8.91
N TYR A 9 76.06 -25.10 -10.15
CA TYR A 9 75.22 -24.55 -11.21
C TYR A 9 73.77 -24.93 -10.89
N THR A 10 73.04 -24.01 -10.25
CA THR A 10 71.57 -24.11 -10.22
C THR A 10 71.09 -24.04 -11.66
N THR A 11 70.54 -25.14 -12.16
CA THR A 11 69.98 -25.27 -13.50
C THR A 11 68.84 -24.27 -13.69
N TYR A 12 68.92 -23.49 -14.77
CA TYR A 12 67.93 -22.48 -15.20
C TYR A 12 66.50 -23.03 -15.31
N GLU A 13 66.37 -24.34 -15.54
CA GLU A 13 65.12 -25.09 -15.65
C GLU A 13 64.24 -25.00 -14.37
N GLY A 14 64.85 -24.95 -13.18
CA GLY A 14 64.12 -24.83 -11.91
C GLY A 14 63.58 -23.42 -11.62
N MET A 15 64.18 -22.39 -12.22
CA MET A 15 63.73 -21.00 -12.09
C MET A 15 62.57 -20.67 -13.03
N ASP A 16 62.59 -21.21 -14.26
CA ASP A 16 61.52 -21.06 -15.24
C ASP A 16 60.19 -21.68 -14.75
N ASN A 17 60.25 -22.90 -14.20
CA ASN A 17 59.08 -23.58 -13.62
C ASN A 17 58.46 -22.79 -12.45
N LYS A 18 59.27 -22.15 -11.60
CA LYS A 18 58.77 -21.29 -10.51
C LYS A 18 58.08 -20.03 -11.03
N GLN A 19 58.59 -19.42 -12.10
CA GLN A 19 57.98 -18.23 -12.70
C GLN A 19 56.67 -18.58 -13.42
N SER A 20 56.62 -19.71 -14.12
CA SER A 20 55.40 -20.21 -14.78
C SER A 20 54.28 -20.45 -13.76
N LYS A 21 54.55 -21.20 -12.68
CA LYS A 21 53.59 -21.43 -11.58
C LYS A 21 53.16 -20.15 -10.87
N ARG A 22 54.00 -19.12 -10.84
CA ARG A 22 53.66 -17.80 -10.27
C ARG A 22 52.69 -17.05 -11.18
N LYS A 23 52.92 -17.09 -12.50
CA LYS A 23 52.02 -16.48 -13.50
C LYS A 23 50.67 -17.18 -13.54
N GLU A 24 50.63 -18.51 -13.47
CA GLU A 24 49.38 -19.27 -13.39
C GLU A 24 48.59 -18.93 -12.12
N ARG A 25 49.25 -18.88 -10.95
CA ARG A 25 48.60 -18.47 -9.70
C ARG A 25 48.11 -17.03 -9.72
N TYR A 26 48.89 -16.11 -10.29
CA TYR A 26 48.48 -14.73 -10.47
C TYR A 26 47.26 -14.61 -11.37
N ASN A 27 47.25 -15.33 -12.50
CA ASN A 27 46.12 -15.36 -13.43
C ASN A 27 44.88 -15.99 -12.79
N MET A 28 45.03 -17.10 -12.05
CA MET A 28 43.94 -17.72 -11.31
C MET A 28 43.33 -16.75 -10.29
N ASN A 29 44.14 -16.13 -9.44
CA ASN A 29 43.66 -15.17 -8.43
C ASN A 29 43.00 -13.94 -9.05
N LYS A 30 43.51 -13.46 -10.19
CA LYS A 30 42.93 -12.34 -10.93
C LYS A 30 41.57 -12.72 -11.54
N THR A 31 41.44 -13.93 -12.07
CA THR A 31 40.17 -14.44 -12.60
C THR A 31 39.13 -14.64 -11.50
N THR A 32 39.50 -15.13 -10.32
CA THR A 32 38.57 -15.22 -9.18
C THR A 32 38.12 -13.85 -8.70
N ALA A 33 39.04 -12.89 -8.55
CA ALA A 33 38.69 -11.54 -8.11
C ALA A 33 37.73 -10.81 -9.08
N ILE A 34 37.91 -10.98 -10.40
CA ILE A 34 37.01 -10.40 -11.39
C ILE A 34 35.60 -11.01 -11.27
N LYS A 35 35.49 -12.34 -11.09
CA LYS A 35 34.20 -13.01 -10.92
C LYS A 35 33.48 -12.55 -9.66
N GLU A 36 34.17 -12.34 -8.54
CA GLU A 36 33.57 -11.82 -7.30
C GLU A 36 33.00 -10.40 -7.48
N VAL A 37 33.77 -9.52 -8.16
CA VAL A 37 33.32 -8.15 -8.45
C VAL A 37 32.13 -8.14 -9.41
N GLU A 38 32.07 -9.07 -10.37
CA GLU A 38 30.95 -9.17 -11.31
C GLU A 38 29.69 -9.74 -10.63
N MET A 39 29.84 -10.78 -9.81
CA MET A 39 28.75 -11.39 -9.02
C MET A 39 28.11 -10.38 -8.05
N SER A 40 28.90 -9.54 -7.38
CA SER A 40 28.38 -8.53 -6.44
C SER A 40 27.52 -7.45 -7.11
N LYS A 41 27.81 -7.08 -8.37
CA LYS A 41 27.00 -6.11 -9.14
C LYS A 41 25.61 -6.65 -9.47
N HIS A 42 25.50 -7.94 -9.80
CA HIS A 42 24.21 -8.57 -10.07
C HIS A 42 23.35 -8.67 -8.80
N ILE A 43 23.95 -9.06 -7.66
CA ILE A 43 23.25 -9.14 -6.37
C ILE A 43 22.73 -7.75 -5.95
N LEU A 44 23.56 -6.71 -6.07
CA LEU A 44 23.15 -5.34 -5.75
C LEU A 44 22.01 -4.85 -6.66
N LYS A 45 22.04 -5.21 -7.96
CA LYS A 45 20.96 -4.88 -8.91
C LYS A 45 19.65 -5.57 -8.56
N TYR A 46 19.67 -6.84 -8.15
CA TYR A 46 18.45 -7.54 -7.73
C TYR A 46 17.90 -7.00 -6.41
N LEU A 47 18.77 -6.60 -5.48
CA LEU A 47 18.37 -5.95 -4.22
C LEU A 47 17.70 -4.60 -4.46
N THR A 48 18.25 -3.76 -5.34
CA THR A 48 17.63 -2.47 -5.65
C THR A 48 16.32 -2.64 -6.40
N VAL A 49 16.22 -3.59 -7.33
CA VAL A 49 14.96 -3.91 -8.02
C VAL A 49 13.92 -4.47 -7.05
N SER A 50 14.29 -5.35 -6.11
CA SER A 50 13.34 -5.88 -5.13
C SER A 50 12.88 -4.82 -4.14
N LEU A 51 13.78 -3.94 -3.67
CA LEU A 51 13.43 -2.81 -2.80
C LEU A 51 12.45 -1.86 -3.50
N PHE A 52 12.70 -1.56 -4.77
CA PHE A 52 11.84 -0.69 -5.57
C PHE A 52 10.48 -1.34 -5.84
N ALA A 53 10.43 -2.65 -6.12
CA ALA A 53 9.18 -3.40 -6.29
C ALA A 53 8.35 -3.43 -5.00
N ILE A 54 8.98 -3.64 -3.84
CA ILE A 54 8.33 -3.59 -2.53
C ILE A 54 7.77 -2.19 -2.27
N LEU A 55 8.56 -1.13 -2.54
CA LEU A 55 8.12 0.25 -2.38
C LEU A 55 6.89 0.55 -3.26
N LEU A 56 6.91 0.14 -4.54
CA LEU A 56 5.77 0.29 -5.45
C LEU A 56 4.50 -0.41 -4.95
N MET A 57 4.63 -1.60 -4.36
CA MET A 57 3.49 -2.31 -3.76
C MET A 57 2.91 -1.58 -2.55
N THR A 58 3.73 -0.88 -1.76
CA THR A 58 3.23 -0.12 -0.60
C THR A 58 2.58 1.22 -0.96
N LEU A 59 2.82 1.75 -2.16
CA LEU A 59 2.26 3.03 -2.60
C LEU A 59 0.77 2.97 -2.98
N THR A 60 0.15 1.79 -2.98
CA THR A 60 -1.28 1.63 -3.30
C THR A 60 -2.19 1.88 -2.08
N ALA A 61 -1.82 2.81 -1.19
CA ALA A 61 -2.74 3.26 -0.16
C ALA A 61 -3.90 4.01 -0.83
N VAL A 62 -4.95 3.28 -1.18
CA VAL A 62 -6.19 3.86 -1.70
C VAL A 62 -6.86 4.53 -0.52
N THR A 63 -6.95 5.86 -0.52
CA THR A 63 -7.82 6.60 0.38
C THR A 63 -9.26 6.23 0.05
N VAL A 64 -9.87 5.36 0.86
CA VAL A 64 -11.30 5.08 0.77
C VAL A 64 -12.03 6.19 1.52
N PHE A 65 -12.59 7.14 0.78
CA PHE A 65 -13.63 8.01 1.33
C PHE A 65 -14.93 7.20 1.35
N ALA A 66 -15.35 6.73 2.53
CA ALA A 66 -16.65 6.12 2.70
C ALA A 66 -17.71 7.23 2.67
N PHE A 67 -18.33 7.42 1.50
CA PHE A 67 -19.43 8.35 1.27
C PHE A 67 -20.56 7.56 0.62
N ASP A 68 -21.72 7.46 1.28
CA ASP A 68 -22.92 6.83 0.73
C ASP A 68 -23.87 7.92 0.23
N ALA A 69 -24.11 7.93 -1.08
CA ALA A 69 -25.10 8.80 -1.71
C ALA A 69 -26.14 7.99 -2.47
N ARG A 70 -27.42 8.25 -2.19
CA ARG A 70 -28.55 7.54 -2.79
C ARG A 70 -29.54 8.50 -3.42
N TYR A 71 -30.07 8.13 -4.59
CA TYR A 71 -31.06 8.92 -5.31
C TYR A 71 -32.11 8.07 -6.00
N GLY A 72 -33.32 8.60 -6.13
CA GLY A 72 -34.45 7.96 -6.84
C GLY A 72 -35.81 8.48 -6.38
N ASP A 73 -36.89 7.93 -6.95
CA ASP A 73 -38.26 8.32 -6.57
C ASP A 73 -38.57 7.93 -5.12
N ILE A 74 -38.20 6.71 -4.73
CA ILE A 74 -38.30 6.21 -3.37
C ILE A 74 -36.93 5.68 -2.96
N VAL A 75 -36.37 6.22 -1.88
CA VAL A 75 -35.13 5.75 -1.28
C VAL A 75 -35.43 5.20 0.10
N THR A 76 -34.96 3.99 0.39
CA THR A 76 -35.15 3.33 1.68
C THR A 76 -33.84 2.82 2.24
N VAL A 77 -33.58 3.10 3.52
CA VAL A 77 -32.56 2.43 4.35
C VAL A 77 -33.32 1.51 5.28
N ALA A 78 -33.21 0.19 5.07
CA ALA A 78 -34.04 -0.79 5.78
C ALA A 78 -33.61 -0.95 7.25
N SER A 79 -34.49 -1.44 8.12
CA SER A 79 -34.24 -1.53 9.57
C SER A 79 -33.03 -2.38 10.00
N GLY A 80 -32.58 -3.31 9.16
CA GLY A 80 -31.39 -4.12 9.40
C GLY A 80 -30.10 -3.55 8.79
N GLU A 81 -30.20 -2.42 8.09
CA GLU A 81 -29.10 -1.77 7.43
C GLU A 81 -28.40 -0.79 8.38
N VAL A 82 -27.07 -0.80 8.33
CA VAL A 82 -26.23 0.11 9.10
C VAL A 82 -25.34 0.86 8.12
N ILE A 83 -25.47 2.19 8.13
CA ILE A 83 -24.58 3.08 7.38
C ILE A 83 -23.51 3.57 8.36
N ASP A 84 -22.27 3.07 8.19
CA ASP A 84 -21.13 3.38 9.07
C ASP A 84 -20.46 4.74 8.78
N SER A 85 -21.14 5.62 8.03
CA SER A 85 -20.66 6.93 7.59
C SER A 85 -21.80 7.94 7.50
N ASP A 86 -21.50 9.12 7.00
CA ASP A 86 -22.52 10.10 6.60
C ASP A 86 -23.34 9.57 5.40
N LEU A 87 -24.63 9.92 5.38
CA LEU A 87 -25.57 9.58 4.32
C LEU A 87 -26.13 10.83 3.65
N TYR A 88 -26.00 10.88 2.32
CA TYR A 88 -26.55 11.95 1.49
C TYR A 88 -27.63 11.38 0.58
N VAL A 89 -28.87 11.81 0.76
CA VAL A 89 -30.01 11.20 0.08
C VAL A 89 -30.93 12.23 -0.54
N ALA A 90 -31.32 12.00 -1.80
CA ALA A 90 -32.27 12.83 -2.51
C ALA A 90 -33.35 11.99 -3.18
N GLY A 91 -34.63 12.35 -3.03
CA GLY A 91 -35.72 11.62 -3.66
C GLY A 91 -37.10 12.18 -3.36
N ASP A 92 -38.13 11.68 -4.03
CA ASP A 92 -39.50 12.12 -3.76
C ASP A 92 -39.97 11.65 -2.38
N THR A 93 -39.71 10.38 -2.05
CA THR A 93 -39.97 9.79 -0.72
C THR A 93 -38.69 9.15 -0.17
N ILE A 94 -38.31 9.54 1.04
CA ILE A 94 -37.14 9.03 1.75
C ILE A 94 -37.62 8.37 3.05
N ILE A 95 -37.22 7.12 3.26
CA ILE A 95 -37.56 6.33 4.46
C ILE A 95 -36.28 5.76 5.06
N ILE A 96 -35.95 6.18 6.28
CA ILE A 96 -34.77 5.74 7.01
C ILE A 96 -35.22 4.91 8.21
N ASP A 97 -35.29 3.60 8.06
CA ASP A 97 -35.61 2.67 9.15
C ASP A 97 -34.35 2.09 9.82
N GLY A 98 -33.22 2.07 9.11
CA GLY A 98 -31.93 1.58 9.61
C GLY A 98 -31.12 2.61 10.40
N THR A 99 -29.95 2.20 10.86
CA THR A 99 -29.04 3.01 11.69
C THR A 99 -28.06 3.80 10.83
N ILE A 100 -27.87 5.08 11.16
CA ILE A 100 -26.82 5.92 10.56
C ILE A 100 -25.81 6.31 11.64
N ASN A 101 -24.57 5.87 11.50
CA ASN A 101 -23.46 6.15 12.42
C ASN A 101 -22.70 7.46 12.09
N GLY A 102 -23.30 8.34 11.31
CA GLY A 102 -22.79 9.65 10.93
C GLY A 102 -23.92 10.67 10.74
N ASP A 103 -23.68 11.68 9.92
CA ASP A 103 -24.64 12.73 9.62
C ASP A 103 -25.61 12.31 8.49
N LEU A 104 -26.88 12.75 8.58
CA LEU A 104 -27.88 12.57 7.54
C LEU A 104 -28.18 13.90 6.84
N ILE A 105 -27.94 13.96 5.54
CA ILE A 105 -28.34 15.07 4.67
C ILE A 105 -29.39 14.55 3.70
N ALA A 106 -30.64 15.00 3.87
CA ALA A 106 -31.78 14.51 3.11
C ALA A 106 -32.55 15.63 2.39
N ALA A 107 -32.87 15.44 1.11
CA ALA A 107 -33.70 16.36 0.34
C ALA A 107 -34.83 15.62 -0.39
N GLY A 108 -36.08 15.93 -0.07
CA GLY A 108 -37.21 15.24 -0.70
C GLY A 108 -38.58 15.78 -0.37
N LYS A 109 -39.63 15.35 -1.08
CA LYS A 109 -41.00 15.81 -0.78
C LYS A 109 -41.47 15.28 0.57
N ILE A 110 -41.22 13.99 0.82
CA ILE A 110 -41.58 13.31 2.06
C ILE A 110 -40.34 12.62 2.63
N ILE A 111 -39.98 12.95 3.86
CA ILE A 111 -38.83 12.38 4.58
C ILE A 111 -39.35 11.78 5.88
N ARG A 112 -39.05 10.49 6.11
CA ARG A 112 -39.34 9.78 7.36
C ARG A 112 -38.04 9.18 7.90
N VAL A 113 -37.67 9.55 9.12
CA VAL A 113 -36.50 9.02 9.82
C VAL A 113 -36.97 8.30 11.07
N ASN A 114 -37.02 6.98 11.00
CA ASN A 114 -37.49 6.09 12.07
C ASN A 114 -36.34 5.42 12.83
N GLY A 115 -35.24 5.13 12.15
CA GLY A 115 -34.02 4.58 12.75
C GLY A 115 -33.13 5.65 13.41
N PRO A 116 -32.19 5.23 14.27
CA PRO A 116 -31.31 6.16 15.00
C PRO A 116 -30.28 6.81 14.08
N VAL A 117 -29.99 8.09 14.33
CA VAL A 117 -28.94 8.87 13.67
C VAL A 117 -27.95 9.37 14.72
N ASN A 118 -26.74 8.82 14.71
CA ASN A 118 -25.70 9.12 15.69
C ASN A 118 -24.91 10.41 15.39
N GLY A 119 -25.35 11.17 14.39
CA GLY A 119 -24.82 12.46 13.99
C GLY A 119 -25.87 13.57 14.01
N ASN A 120 -25.73 14.51 13.08
CA ASN A 120 -26.67 15.59 12.81
C ASN A 120 -27.66 15.19 11.72
N ILE A 121 -28.83 15.84 11.69
CA ILE A 121 -29.77 15.77 10.57
C ILE A 121 -29.91 17.14 9.93
N ILE A 122 -29.72 17.21 8.62
CA ILE A 122 -30.12 18.32 7.77
C ILE A 122 -31.16 17.78 6.77
N ALA A 123 -32.40 18.24 6.89
CA ALA A 123 -33.48 17.78 6.03
C ALA A 123 -34.18 18.94 5.34
N ILE A 124 -34.38 18.84 4.03
CA ILE A 124 -35.12 19.82 3.22
C ILE A 124 -36.29 19.09 2.56
N GLY A 125 -37.53 19.46 2.91
CA GLY A 125 -38.69 18.79 2.32
C GLY A 125 -40.05 19.32 2.74
N GLY A 126 -41.08 19.00 1.96
CA GLY A 126 -42.45 19.43 2.24
C GLY A 126 -43.04 18.76 3.48
N THR A 127 -42.71 17.49 3.73
CA THR A 127 -43.06 16.81 4.98
C THR A 127 -41.84 16.09 5.52
N VAL A 128 -41.43 16.45 6.74
CA VAL A 128 -40.30 15.82 7.43
C VAL A 128 -40.77 15.29 8.79
N ASN A 129 -40.68 13.98 8.98
CA ASN A 129 -40.97 13.33 10.26
C ASN A 129 -39.72 12.62 10.79
N ILE A 130 -39.32 12.96 12.01
CA ILE A 130 -38.17 12.37 12.72
C ILE A 130 -38.71 11.67 13.97
N ASN A 131 -38.78 10.34 13.91
CA ASN A 131 -39.22 9.47 15.01
C ASN A 131 -38.04 8.78 15.71
N GLY A 132 -36.91 8.62 15.03
CA GLY A 132 -35.69 8.00 15.57
C GLY A 132 -34.94 8.92 16.54
N GLU A 133 -34.06 8.32 17.34
CA GLU A 133 -33.15 9.07 18.21
C GLU A 133 -32.10 9.82 17.37
N VAL A 134 -31.84 11.08 17.74
CA VAL A 134 -30.79 11.89 17.13
C VAL A 134 -29.83 12.35 18.22
N THR A 135 -28.55 11.97 18.11
CA THR A 135 -27.55 12.24 19.14
C THR A 135 -27.15 13.72 19.19
N HIS A 136 -27.13 14.39 18.04
CA HIS A 136 -26.71 15.80 17.93
C HIS A 136 -27.87 16.71 17.53
N SER A 137 -27.69 17.53 16.48
CA SER A 137 -28.64 18.58 16.12
C SER A 137 -29.51 18.18 14.94
N VAL A 138 -30.73 18.71 14.91
CA VAL A 138 -31.66 18.60 13.78
C VAL A 138 -31.92 19.99 13.20
N ARG A 139 -31.70 20.15 11.89
CA ARG A 139 -32.02 21.35 11.12
C ARG A 139 -32.95 20.97 9.97
N ILE A 140 -34.16 21.49 10.00
CA ILE A 140 -35.20 21.20 9.01
C ILE A 140 -35.58 22.49 8.29
N ILE A 141 -35.72 22.40 6.97
CA ILE A 141 -36.33 23.43 6.13
C ILE A 141 -37.50 22.76 5.40
N GLY A 142 -38.71 23.23 5.65
CA GLY A 142 -39.92 22.70 5.02
C GLY A 142 -40.99 23.76 4.82
N GLU A 143 -42.01 23.41 4.04
CA GLU A 143 -43.22 24.21 3.78
C GLU A 143 -44.35 23.82 4.74
#